data_AF-A0A016SNN7-F1
#
_entry.id   AF-A0A016SNN7-F1
#
_cell.length_a   1.000
_cell.length_b   1.000
_cell.length_c   1.000
_cell.angle_alpha   90.00
_cell.angle_beta   90.00
_cell.angle_gamma   90.00
#
_symmetry.space_group_name_H-M   'P 1'
#
loop_
_entity.id
_entity.type
_entity.pdbx_description
1 polymer ?
#
loop_
_entity_poly.entity_id
_entity_poly.type
_entity_poly.pdbx_seq_one_letter_code
_entity_poly.pdbx_strand_id
1 'polypeptide(L)'
;MEFLNGIRYSLQNSTQRLTQLNRFDRHFRLHSLMSGNQEVRIHDVWNSNVEEEFAKMRTLIEDYPFVAMDTEFPGVVATPLGTFKSKEDFNYQQVSCNVNMLKLIQVGFALVDEKGELPPTGDVWQFNFHFSLTDDMYSQESVEMLRAAGIDFNRLQNEGISMDIFGELLTTSGLIVDDRITWLTFSSGYDFGYLLKSITLGELPKEESQFFQFHRALFPRCYDIKLMLRMPGAFNTKLKGGLQEVADQLDVKRHGMRHQAGSDALLTAKTFFKIKQQFFSDNWDKVSIATLLSVMEAKNQLI
;
A
#
# COMPACT_ATOMS: atom_id res chain seq x y z
N MET A 1 22.31 -1.44 -5.11
CA MET A 1 22.37 -2.69 -5.90
C MET A 1 22.67 -3.92 -5.05
N GLU A 2 23.72 -3.92 -4.21
CA GLU A 2 24.01 -5.07 -3.32
C GLU A 2 22.87 -5.41 -2.34
N PHE A 3 22.23 -4.40 -1.74
CA PHE A 3 21.05 -4.58 -0.89
C PHE A 3 19.89 -5.29 -1.61
N LEU A 4 19.51 -4.81 -2.80
CA LEU A 4 18.44 -5.41 -3.62
C LEU A 4 18.79 -6.83 -4.09
N ASN A 5 20.06 -7.07 -4.42
CA ASN A 5 20.55 -8.41 -4.76
C ASN A 5 20.50 -9.33 -3.53
N GLY A 6 20.81 -8.82 -2.34
CA GLY A 6 20.68 -9.54 -1.07
C GLY A 6 19.24 -9.94 -0.75
N ILE A 7 18.28 -9.02 -0.91
CA ILE A 7 16.84 -9.32 -0.76
C ILE A 7 16.41 -10.40 -1.76
N ARG A 8 16.72 -10.24 -3.05
CA ARG A 8 16.38 -11.23 -4.09
C ARG A 8 16.98 -12.61 -3.79
N TYR A 9 18.25 -12.65 -3.38
CA TYR A 9 18.94 -13.90 -3.05
C TYR A 9 18.37 -14.59 -1.80
N SER A 10 18.04 -13.82 -0.76
CA SER A 10 17.40 -14.34 0.46
C SER A 10 16.00 -14.90 0.19
N LEU A 11 15.22 -14.20 -0.65
CA LEU A 11 13.86 -14.58 -1.02
C LEU A 11 13.79 -15.84 -1.91
N GLN A 12 14.71 -15.98 -2.88
CA GLN A 12 14.79 -17.19 -3.70
C GLN A 12 15.06 -18.47 -2.89
N ASN A 13 15.85 -18.37 -1.82
CA ASN A 13 16.20 -19.50 -0.95
C ASN A 13 15.11 -19.88 0.08
N SER A 14 14.22 -18.94 0.42
CA SER A 14 13.11 -19.14 1.36
C SER A 14 11.85 -19.67 0.65
N THR A 15 11.58 -19.21 -0.58
CA THR A 15 10.42 -19.63 -1.39
C THR A 15 10.48 -21.12 -1.79
N GLN A 16 11.67 -21.68 -1.98
CA GLN A 16 11.86 -23.11 -2.29
C GLN A 16 11.53 -24.06 -1.12
N ARG A 17 11.56 -23.59 0.13
CA ARG A 17 11.29 -24.44 1.31
C ARG A 17 9.83 -24.53 1.72
N LEU A 18 9.00 -23.55 1.36
CA LEU A 18 7.59 -23.48 1.79
C LEU A 18 6.60 -24.10 0.79
N THR A 19 7.03 -24.37 -0.45
CA THR A 19 6.13 -24.75 -1.55
C THR A 19 5.74 -26.23 -1.62
N GLN A 20 6.34 -27.12 -0.81
CA GLN A 20 6.07 -28.57 -0.89
C GLN A 20 5.10 -29.15 0.16
N LEU A 21 4.71 -28.42 1.21
CA LEU A 21 3.93 -29.01 2.31
C LEU A 21 2.42 -28.66 2.37
N ASN A 22 1.93 -27.68 1.60
CA ASN A 22 0.59 -27.09 1.88
C ASN A 22 -0.46 -27.20 0.75
N ARG A 23 -0.24 -27.99 -0.31
CA ARG A 23 -1.19 -28.00 -1.44
C ARG A 23 -2.45 -28.85 -1.24
N PHE A 24 -2.39 -29.92 -0.45
CA PHE A 24 -3.54 -30.84 -0.33
C PHE A 24 -4.59 -30.43 0.72
N ASP A 25 -4.20 -29.75 1.81
CA ASP A 25 -5.14 -29.33 2.87
C ASP A 25 -5.90 -28.02 2.57
N ARG A 26 -5.41 -27.19 1.65
CA ARG A 26 -6.00 -25.86 1.33
C ARG A 26 -7.36 -25.96 0.65
N HIS A 27 -7.56 -26.95 -0.22
CA HIS A 27 -8.78 -27.07 -1.03
C HIS A 27 -10.02 -27.47 -0.22
N PHE A 28 -9.84 -28.17 0.92
CA PHE A 28 -10.95 -28.70 1.71
C PHE A 28 -11.55 -27.69 2.69
N ARG A 29 -10.81 -26.67 3.14
CA ARG A 29 -11.33 -25.67 4.11
C ARG A 29 -12.06 -24.49 3.47
N LEU A 30 -11.70 -24.11 2.24
CA LEU A 30 -12.30 -22.95 1.55
C LEU A 30 -13.70 -23.26 0.97
N HIS A 31 -13.98 -24.51 0.61
CA HIS A 31 -15.25 -24.88 -0.04
C HIS A 31 -16.46 -24.90 0.92
N SER A 32 -16.25 -24.82 2.25
CA SER A 32 -17.32 -24.90 3.25
C SER A 32 -17.97 -23.55 3.60
N LEU A 33 -17.50 -22.42 3.05
CA LEU A 33 -17.99 -21.07 3.40
C LEU A 33 -18.80 -20.39 2.29
N MET A 34 -19.11 -21.08 1.19
CA MET A 34 -19.88 -20.49 0.10
C MET A 34 -21.38 -20.59 0.38
N SER A 35 -21.95 -19.54 0.99
CA SER A 35 -23.32 -19.01 0.79
C SER A 35 -23.68 -18.04 1.92
N GLY A 36 -23.22 -16.79 1.81
CA GLY A 36 -23.56 -15.72 2.76
C GLY A 36 -22.90 -14.42 2.35
N ASN A 37 -23.54 -13.29 2.65
CA ASN A 37 -22.97 -11.95 2.43
C ASN A 37 -21.62 -11.89 3.17
N GLN A 38 -20.50 -11.87 2.44
CA GLN A 38 -19.16 -11.97 3.02
C GLN A 38 -18.89 -10.75 3.92
N GLU A 39 -18.79 -10.98 5.22
CA GLU A 39 -18.55 -9.92 6.20
C GLU A 39 -17.10 -9.45 6.11
N VAL A 40 -16.89 -8.16 5.87
CA VAL A 40 -15.56 -7.54 5.85
C VAL A 40 -15.06 -7.41 7.29
N ARG A 41 -13.85 -7.91 7.56
CA ARG A 41 -13.19 -7.82 8.86
C ARG A 41 -11.86 -7.08 8.72
N ILE A 42 -11.78 -5.89 9.29
CA ILE A 42 -10.53 -5.13 9.38
C ILE A 42 -9.84 -5.54 10.68
N HIS A 43 -8.71 -6.21 10.56
CA HIS A 43 -7.89 -6.67 11.67
C HIS A 43 -6.93 -5.57 12.07
N ASP A 44 -7.07 -5.06 13.29
CA ASP A 44 -6.05 -4.20 13.88
C ASP A 44 -4.84 -5.06 14.27
N VAL A 45 -3.72 -4.79 13.60
CA VAL A 45 -2.44 -5.45 13.81
C VAL A 45 -1.57 -4.55 14.70
N TRP A 46 -1.05 -5.15 15.76
CA TRP A 46 -0.23 -4.55 16.81
C TRP A 46 1.05 -5.38 16.98
N ASN A 47 1.95 -4.91 17.83
CA ASN A 47 3.21 -5.62 18.08
C ASN A 47 2.99 -7.08 18.56
N SER A 48 1.88 -7.35 19.26
CA SER A 48 1.56 -8.67 19.83
C SER A 48 1.09 -9.72 18.80
N ASN A 49 0.56 -9.32 17.65
CA ASN A 49 0.00 -10.23 16.65
C ASN A 49 0.56 -10.05 15.23
N VAL A 50 1.49 -9.13 15.01
CA VAL A 50 2.04 -8.82 13.68
C VAL A 50 2.63 -10.05 12.96
N GLU A 51 3.31 -10.93 13.67
CA GLU A 51 3.87 -12.16 13.08
C GLU A 51 2.78 -13.14 12.61
N GLU A 52 1.72 -13.30 13.41
CA GLU A 52 0.58 -14.16 13.11
C GLU A 52 -0.18 -13.65 11.89
N GLU A 53 -0.42 -12.35 11.83
CA GLU A 53 -1.16 -11.72 10.72
C GLU A 53 -0.37 -11.78 9.41
N PHE A 54 0.94 -11.53 9.44
CA PHE A 54 1.79 -11.77 8.27
C PHE A 54 1.82 -13.25 7.87
N ALA A 55 1.72 -14.19 8.82
CA ALA A 55 1.61 -15.61 8.50
C ALA A 55 0.32 -15.94 7.76
N LYS A 56 -0.81 -15.35 8.15
CA LYS A 56 -2.09 -15.48 7.42
C LYS A 56 -1.97 -14.91 6.02
N MET A 57 -1.43 -13.70 5.86
CA MET A 57 -1.23 -13.08 4.54
C MET A 57 -0.38 -13.94 3.61
N ARG A 58 0.72 -14.53 4.11
CA ARG A 58 1.58 -15.45 3.34
C ARG A 58 0.82 -16.65 2.77
N THR A 59 -0.24 -17.11 3.44
CA THR A 59 -1.05 -18.24 2.93
C THR A 59 -2.03 -17.85 1.82
N LEU A 60 -2.37 -16.55 1.71
CA LEU A 60 -3.38 -16.02 0.80
C LEU A 60 -2.78 -15.44 -0.48
N ILE A 61 -1.54 -14.97 -0.42
CA ILE A 61 -0.92 -14.16 -1.48
C ILE A 61 -0.86 -14.86 -2.85
N GLU A 62 -0.80 -16.20 -2.90
CA GLU A 62 -0.81 -16.95 -4.16
C GLU A 62 -2.17 -16.86 -4.88
N ASP A 63 -3.27 -16.81 -4.12
CA ASP A 63 -4.64 -16.81 -4.64
C ASP A 63 -5.21 -15.37 -4.74
N TYR A 64 -4.68 -14.43 -3.94
CA TYR A 64 -5.11 -13.03 -3.86
C TYR A 64 -3.93 -12.06 -4.15
N PRO A 65 -3.44 -12.02 -5.41
CA PRO A 65 -2.20 -11.33 -5.75
C PRO A 65 -2.31 -9.81 -5.91
N PHE A 66 -3.50 -9.21 -5.79
CA PHE A 66 -3.68 -7.76 -5.85
C PHE A 66 -3.69 -7.19 -4.43
N VAL A 67 -2.70 -6.34 -4.13
CA VAL A 67 -2.52 -5.74 -2.81
C VAL A 67 -2.87 -4.26 -2.91
N ALA A 68 -4.05 -3.89 -2.44
CA ALA A 68 -4.39 -2.49 -2.28
C ALA A 68 -3.81 -1.96 -0.97
N MET A 69 -3.30 -0.74 -1.03
CA MET A 69 -2.56 -0.13 0.07
C MET A 69 -2.89 1.35 0.21
N ASP A 70 -2.88 1.80 1.46
CA ASP A 70 -3.00 3.20 1.88
C ASP A 70 -2.22 3.38 3.20
N THR A 71 -1.81 4.62 3.52
CA THR A 71 -1.09 4.92 4.76
C THR A 71 -1.62 6.16 5.46
N GLU A 72 -1.56 6.14 6.79
CA GLU A 72 -1.81 7.32 7.62
C GLU A 72 -0.49 7.76 8.28
N PHE A 73 -0.22 9.05 8.23
CA PHE A 73 1.01 9.65 8.76
C PHE A 73 0.73 11.08 9.24
N PRO A 74 1.62 11.69 10.05
CA PRO A 74 1.32 12.95 10.75
C PRO A 74 1.45 14.19 9.85
N GLY A 75 1.06 14.08 8.58
CA GLY A 75 1.04 15.15 7.61
C GLY A 75 2.41 15.57 7.10
N VAL A 76 2.53 16.87 6.84
CA VAL A 76 3.71 17.53 6.26
C VAL A 76 4.11 18.66 7.19
N VAL A 77 5.36 18.66 7.65
CA VAL A 77 5.86 19.64 8.64
C VAL A 77 6.96 20.55 8.08
N ALA A 78 7.52 20.19 6.92
CA ALA A 78 8.55 20.99 6.27
C ALA A 78 8.32 21.10 4.77
N THR A 79 8.84 22.18 4.19
CA THR A 79 8.95 22.37 2.74
C THR A 79 10.44 22.52 2.41
N PRO A 80 11.00 21.75 1.45
CA PRO A 80 12.40 21.88 1.10
C PRO A 80 12.64 23.26 0.46
N LEU A 81 13.72 23.92 0.86
CA LEU A 81 14.15 25.20 0.30
C LEU A 81 15.28 24.98 -0.70
N GLY A 82 15.25 25.68 -1.83
CA GLY A 82 16.32 25.64 -2.82
C GLY A 82 15.83 25.78 -4.25
N THR A 83 16.74 25.51 -5.18
CA THR A 83 16.44 25.41 -6.61
C THR A 83 16.22 23.94 -6.98
N PHE A 84 15.14 23.67 -7.72
CA PHE A 84 14.75 22.33 -8.15
C PHE A 84 14.82 22.22 -9.66
N LYS A 85 15.17 21.03 -10.17
CA LYS A 85 15.34 20.80 -11.61
C LYS A 85 14.01 20.82 -12.36
N SER A 86 12.93 20.43 -11.69
CA SER A 86 11.57 20.44 -12.21
C SER A 86 10.55 20.44 -11.07
N LYS A 87 9.25 20.45 -11.41
CA LYS A 87 8.18 20.31 -10.43
C LYS A 87 8.20 18.92 -9.79
N GLU A 88 8.53 17.90 -10.56
CA GLU A 88 8.63 16.51 -10.11
C GLU A 88 9.78 16.33 -9.12
N ASP A 89 10.93 16.95 -9.39
CA ASP A 89 12.06 16.98 -8.45
C ASP A 89 11.66 17.67 -7.14
N PHE A 90 10.99 18.83 -7.20
CA PHE A 90 10.44 19.48 -6.01
C PHE A 90 9.50 18.57 -5.22
N ASN A 91 8.56 17.92 -5.90
CA ASN A 91 7.60 17.00 -5.29
C ASN A 91 8.31 15.82 -4.61
N TYR A 92 9.33 15.25 -5.25
CA TYR A 92 10.12 14.19 -4.66
C TYR A 92 10.88 14.68 -3.42
N GLN A 93 11.54 15.84 -3.48
CA GLN A 93 12.24 16.39 -2.32
C GLN A 93 11.27 16.69 -1.16
N GLN A 94 10.04 17.11 -1.48
CA GLN A 94 8.97 17.34 -0.50
C GLN A 94 8.60 16.03 0.22
N VAL A 95 8.38 14.95 -0.52
CA VAL A 95 8.13 13.60 0.03
C VAL A 95 9.34 13.13 0.86
N SER A 96 10.52 13.13 0.27
CA SER A 96 11.76 12.62 0.87
C SER A 96 12.07 13.28 2.21
N CYS A 97 12.01 14.61 2.26
CA CYS A 97 12.26 15.38 3.47
C CYS A 97 11.30 14.99 4.59
N ASN A 98 9.99 14.96 4.32
CA ASN A 98 8.98 14.69 5.34
C ASN A 98 8.96 13.22 5.77
N VAL A 99 9.06 12.28 4.84
CA VAL A 99 9.13 10.84 5.17
C VAL A 99 10.36 10.53 6.03
N ASN A 100 11.51 11.17 5.78
CA ASN A 100 12.70 10.95 6.60
C ASN A 100 12.52 11.47 8.03
N MET A 101 11.86 12.62 8.20
CA MET A 101 11.64 13.25 9.51
C MET A 101 10.50 12.66 10.33
N LEU A 102 9.45 12.19 9.67
CA LEU A 102 8.21 11.75 10.32
C LEU A 102 8.16 10.23 10.45
N LYS A 103 7.31 9.76 11.36
CA LYS A 103 7.00 8.35 11.56
C LYS A 103 5.63 8.01 10.98
N LEU A 104 5.54 6.80 10.44
CA LEU A 104 4.30 6.21 9.96
C LEU A 104 3.37 5.92 11.14
N ILE A 105 2.06 6.10 10.96
CA ILE A 105 1.04 5.86 12.01
C ILE A 105 0.28 4.58 11.69
N GLN A 106 -0.22 4.44 10.45
CA GLN A 106 -0.86 3.21 9.99
C GLN A 106 -0.46 2.84 8.56
N VAL A 107 -0.55 1.55 8.26
CA VAL A 107 -0.58 1.02 6.89
C VAL A 107 -1.76 0.05 6.78
N GLY A 108 -2.51 0.15 5.69
CA GLY A 108 -3.59 -0.78 5.38
C GLY A 108 -3.23 -1.66 4.21
N PHE A 109 -3.55 -2.96 4.30
CA PHE A 109 -3.46 -3.89 3.17
C PHE A 109 -4.79 -4.61 2.97
N ALA A 110 -5.31 -4.56 1.74
CA ALA A 110 -6.42 -5.39 1.28
C ALA A 110 -5.94 -6.29 0.14
N LEU A 111 -5.97 -7.61 0.36
CA LEU A 111 -5.60 -8.61 -0.64
C LEU A 111 -6.84 -9.08 -1.37
N VAL A 112 -6.86 -8.93 -2.69
CA VAL A 112 -7.97 -9.34 -3.56
C VAL A 112 -7.49 -10.17 -4.74
N ASP A 113 -8.41 -10.94 -5.31
CA ASP A 113 -8.13 -11.78 -6.47
C ASP A 113 -8.20 -10.98 -7.79
N GLU A 114 -8.07 -11.66 -8.92
CA GLU A 114 -8.14 -11.05 -10.25
C GLU A 114 -9.51 -10.41 -10.59
N LYS A 115 -10.56 -10.74 -9.83
CA LYS A 115 -11.91 -10.20 -9.96
C LYS A 115 -12.16 -9.04 -8.99
N GLY A 116 -11.25 -8.80 -8.05
CA GLY A 116 -11.39 -7.81 -6.99
C GLY A 116 -12.16 -8.32 -5.77
N GLU A 117 -12.25 -9.64 -5.60
CA GLU A 117 -12.92 -10.27 -4.47
C GLU A 117 -11.92 -10.54 -3.33
N LEU A 118 -12.36 -10.28 -2.08
CA LEU A 118 -11.60 -10.60 -0.87
C LEU A 118 -11.55 -12.12 -0.64
N PRO A 119 -10.57 -12.64 0.11
CA PRO A 119 -10.58 -14.04 0.57
C PRO A 119 -11.86 -14.35 1.32
N PRO A 120 -12.43 -15.58 1.28
CA PRO A 120 -13.72 -15.91 1.91
C PRO A 120 -13.85 -15.52 3.39
N THR A 121 -12.73 -15.34 4.07
CA THR A 121 -12.67 -14.81 5.44
C THR A 121 -13.04 -13.32 5.54
N GLY A 122 -12.97 -12.55 4.45
CA GLY A 122 -13.26 -11.12 4.41
C GLY A 122 -12.18 -10.26 5.05
N ASP A 123 -10.98 -10.82 5.26
CA ASP A 123 -9.93 -10.19 6.05
C ASP A 123 -9.25 -9.05 5.29
N VAL A 124 -9.03 -7.95 6.01
CA VAL A 124 -8.25 -6.75 5.62
C VAL A 124 -7.36 -6.39 6.81
N TRP A 125 -6.14 -5.95 6.57
CA TRP A 125 -5.18 -5.69 7.64
C TRP A 125 -4.94 -4.20 7.82
N GLN A 126 -4.89 -3.76 9.08
CA GLN A 126 -4.57 -2.41 9.50
C GLN A 126 -3.42 -2.47 10.51
N PHE A 127 -2.21 -2.16 10.07
CA PHE A 127 -1.02 -2.16 10.89
C PHE A 127 -0.91 -0.84 11.64
N ASN A 128 -0.82 -0.91 12.97
CA ASN A 128 -0.74 0.23 13.86
C ASN A 128 0.69 0.38 14.40
N PHE A 129 1.37 1.47 14.05
CA PHE A 129 2.78 1.65 14.36
C PHE A 129 3.00 2.40 15.67
N HIS A 130 4.14 2.13 16.31
CA HIS A 130 4.56 2.88 17.48
C HIS A 130 4.73 4.36 17.15
N PHE A 131 4.02 5.22 17.89
CA PHE A 131 4.06 6.66 17.72
C PHE A 131 3.88 7.37 19.07
N SER A 132 4.76 8.32 19.38
CA SER A 132 4.74 9.11 20.61
C SER A 132 4.47 10.58 20.30
N LEU A 133 3.36 11.12 20.80
CA LEU A 133 3.07 12.56 20.68
C LEU A 133 3.99 13.45 21.52
N THR A 134 4.82 12.86 22.39
CA THR A 134 5.82 13.57 23.18
C THR A 134 7.16 13.63 22.45
N ASP A 135 7.54 12.55 21.76
CA ASP A 135 8.89 12.39 21.21
C ASP A 135 8.95 12.61 19.69
N ASP A 136 7.85 12.33 18.99
CA ASP A 136 7.82 12.34 17.52
C ASP A 136 7.29 13.68 16.98
N MET A 137 7.82 14.09 15.82
CA MET A 137 7.35 15.27 15.11
C MET A 137 6.02 14.99 14.41
N TYR A 138 5.14 16.00 14.37
CA TYR A 138 3.84 15.91 13.69
C TYR A 138 3.28 17.27 13.30
N SER A 139 2.35 17.27 12.35
CA SER A 139 1.40 18.37 12.15
C SER A 139 0.23 18.24 13.12
N GLN A 140 -0.06 19.31 13.86
CA GLN A 140 -1.18 19.36 14.80
C GLN A 140 -2.52 19.06 14.12
N GLU A 141 -2.75 19.64 12.94
CA GLU A 141 -3.98 19.44 12.15
C GLU A 141 -4.18 17.97 11.78
N SER A 142 -3.10 17.30 11.34
CA SER A 142 -3.16 15.88 10.96
C SER A 142 -3.44 14.99 12.17
N VAL A 143 -2.82 15.26 13.32
CA VAL A 143 -3.08 14.50 14.56
C VAL A 143 -4.53 14.69 15.04
N GLU A 144 -5.06 15.90 14.98
CA GLU A 144 -6.45 16.18 15.36
C GLU A 144 -7.44 15.47 14.43
N MET A 145 -7.18 15.50 13.12
CA MET A 145 -7.97 14.76 12.13
C MET A 145 -7.94 13.25 12.41
N LEU A 146 -6.77 12.67 12.65
CA LEU A 146 -6.61 11.24 12.92
C LEU A 146 -7.27 10.83 14.25
N ARG A 147 -7.19 11.67 15.29
CA ARG A 147 -7.95 11.44 16.53
C ARG A 147 -9.46 11.43 16.27
N ALA A 148 -9.96 12.37 15.48
CA ALA A 148 -11.37 12.41 15.10
C ALA A 148 -11.78 11.19 14.25
N ALA A 149 -10.84 10.62 13.49
CA ALA A 149 -11.00 9.37 12.76
C ALA A 149 -10.90 8.11 13.63
N GLY A 150 -10.63 8.24 14.93
CA GLY A 150 -10.62 7.13 15.89
C GLY A 150 -9.24 6.55 16.18
N ILE A 151 -8.15 7.20 15.76
CA ILE A 151 -6.79 6.76 16.10
C ILE A 151 -6.50 6.99 17.58
N ASP A 152 -6.23 5.91 18.31
CA ASP A 152 -5.82 5.94 19.71
C ASP A 152 -4.29 6.06 19.83
N PHE A 153 -3.80 7.29 19.92
CA PHE A 153 -2.37 7.59 20.07
C PHE A 153 -1.75 7.05 21.37
N ASN A 154 -2.52 6.89 22.44
CA ASN A 154 -1.99 6.27 23.67
C ASN A 154 -1.71 4.80 23.41
N ARG A 155 -2.60 4.12 22.68
CA ARG A 155 -2.41 2.73 22.30
C ARG A 155 -1.26 2.56 21.32
N LEU A 156 -1.12 3.43 20.32
CA LEU A 156 0.04 3.44 19.42
C LEU A 156 1.35 3.51 20.20
N GLN A 157 1.45 4.41 21.18
CA GLN A 157 2.66 4.56 21.98
C GLN A 157 3.02 3.29 22.78
N ASN A 158 2.02 2.55 23.28
CA ASN A 158 2.25 1.42 24.19
C ASN A 158 2.27 0.04 23.50
N GLU A 159 1.53 -0.12 22.40
CA GLU A 159 1.28 -1.42 21.74
C GLU A 159 1.67 -1.42 20.25
N GLY A 160 2.03 -0.27 19.70
CA GLY A 160 2.32 -0.10 18.28
C GLY A 160 3.53 -0.92 17.81
N ILE A 161 3.47 -1.33 16.54
CA ILE A 161 4.50 -2.11 15.86
C ILE A 161 5.74 -1.23 15.66
N SER A 162 6.93 -1.78 15.92
CA SER A 162 8.17 -1.11 15.54
C SER A 162 8.41 -1.20 14.03
N MET A 163 8.93 -0.13 13.44
CA MET A 163 9.11 -0.04 11.98
C MET A 163 10.07 -1.11 11.44
N ASP A 164 11.07 -1.51 12.23
CA ASP A 164 12.03 -2.56 11.92
C ASP A 164 11.40 -3.96 11.87
N ILE A 165 10.56 -4.31 12.85
CA ILE A 165 9.82 -5.59 12.85
C ILE A 165 8.93 -5.68 11.61
N PHE A 166 8.18 -4.61 11.32
CA PHE A 166 7.34 -4.57 10.12
C PHE A 166 8.16 -4.70 8.83
N GLY A 167 9.28 -3.97 8.73
CA GLY A 167 10.19 -4.01 7.59
C GLY A 167 10.75 -5.41 7.32
N GLU A 168 11.16 -6.12 8.37
CA GLU A 168 11.64 -7.50 8.29
C GLU A 168 10.55 -8.46 7.79
N LEU A 169 9.35 -8.39 8.39
CA LEU A 169 8.22 -9.25 8.04
C LEU A 169 7.72 -8.96 6.62
N LEU A 170 7.63 -7.69 6.23
CA LEU A 170 7.28 -7.31 4.86
C LEU A 170 8.31 -7.84 3.86
N THR A 171 9.60 -7.75 4.18
CA THR A 171 10.68 -8.23 3.32
C THR A 171 10.59 -9.73 3.04
N THR A 172 10.09 -10.52 3.98
CA THR A 172 9.98 -11.99 3.88
C THR A 172 8.55 -12.49 3.62
N SER A 173 7.60 -11.58 3.36
CA SER A 173 6.17 -11.89 3.18
C SER A 173 5.82 -12.46 1.80
N GLY A 174 6.66 -12.24 0.79
CA GLY A 174 6.32 -12.49 -0.61
C GLY A 174 5.51 -11.36 -1.28
N LEU A 175 5.13 -10.30 -0.55
CA LEU A 175 4.39 -9.14 -1.10
C LEU A 175 5.25 -8.22 -1.97
N ILE A 176 6.57 -8.32 -1.85
CA ILE A 176 7.54 -7.51 -2.57
C ILE A 176 8.41 -8.38 -3.46
N VAL A 177 9.03 -7.78 -4.48
CA VAL A 177 9.96 -8.39 -5.46
C VAL A 177 9.33 -9.41 -6.40
N ASP A 178 8.18 -9.98 -6.05
CA ASP A 178 7.46 -10.96 -6.87
C ASP A 178 6.61 -10.28 -7.95
N ASP A 179 6.94 -10.55 -9.21
CA ASP A 179 6.24 -10.05 -10.40
C ASP A 179 4.79 -10.55 -10.50
N ARG A 180 4.39 -11.53 -9.68
CA ARG A 180 3.00 -11.99 -9.57
C ARG A 180 2.16 -11.11 -8.66
N ILE A 181 2.76 -10.19 -7.91
CA ILE A 181 2.01 -9.24 -7.06
C ILE A 181 1.71 -7.97 -7.85
N THR A 182 0.52 -7.41 -7.63
CA THR A 182 0.10 -6.13 -8.21
C THR A 182 -0.33 -5.19 -7.09
N TRP A 183 0.38 -4.08 -6.93
CA TRP A 183 0.04 -3.05 -5.95
C TRP A 183 -0.99 -2.07 -6.51
N LEU A 184 -2.02 -1.77 -5.73
CA LEU A 184 -3.09 -0.82 -6.06
C LEU A 184 -3.08 0.32 -5.05
N THR A 185 -2.99 1.55 -5.53
CA THR A 185 -2.82 2.72 -4.65
C THR A 185 -3.60 3.94 -5.15
N PHE A 186 -3.60 5.02 -4.37
CA PHE A 186 -4.19 6.30 -4.75
C PHE A 186 -3.27 7.45 -4.30
N SER A 187 -2.70 8.21 -5.23
CA SER A 187 -1.84 9.36 -4.93
C SER A 187 -0.64 9.01 -4.02
N SER A 188 0.07 7.93 -4.34
CA SER A 188 0.80 7.13 -3.34
C SER A 188 2.28 7.44 -3.15
N GLY A 189 2.70 8.67 -3.41
CA GLY A 189 4.11 9.05 -3.32
C GLY A 189 4.67 8.93 -1.89
N TYR A 190 3.92 9.40 -0.90
CA TYR A 190 4.29 9.25 0.52
C TYR A 190 4.21 7.80 0.97
N ASP A 191 3.17 7.08 0.55
CA ASP A 191 2.94 5.69 0.93
C ASP A 191 4.13 4.79 0.59
N PHE A 192 4.57 4.82 -0.67
CA PHE A 192 5.76 4.07 -1.09
C PHE A 192 7.05 4.59 -0.47
N GLY A 193 7.11 5.89 -0.14
CA GLY A 193 8.18 6.45 0.67
C GLY A 193 8.29 5.74 2.03
N TYR A 194 7.18 5.62 2.76
CA TYR A 194 7.16 4.96 4.05
C TYR A 194 7.43 3.45 3.96
N LEU A 195 6.87 2.75 2.98
CA LEU A 195 7.19 1.34 2.76
C LEU A 195 8.68 1.14 2.45
N LEU A 196 9.26 1.97 1.57
CA LEU A 196 10.69 1.89 1.27
C LEU A 196 11.55 2.15 2.51
N LYS A 197 11.24 3.19 3.28
CA LYS A 197 11.91 3.51 4.55
C LYS A 197 11.81 2.35 5.55
N SER A 198 10.66 1.67 5.63
CA SER A 198 10.49 0.51 6.52
C SER A 198 11.37 -0.67 6.11
N ILE A 199 11.61 -0.88 4.81
CA ILE A 199 12.43 -1.98 4.30
C ILE A 199 13.92 -1.67 4.42
N THR A 200 14.33 -0.43 4.12
CA THR A 200 15.75 -0.04 4.11
C THR A 200 16.26 0.35 5.49
N LEU A 201 15.36 0.73 6.42
CA LEU A 201 15.67 1.30 7.73
C LEU A 201 16.65 2.48 7.65
N GLY A 202 16.62 3.19 6.52
CA GLY A 202 17.49 4.32 6.23
C GLY A 202 16.71 5.45 5.58
N GLU A 203 17.40 6.57 5.37
CA GLU A 203 16.83 7.70 4.64
C GLU A 203 16.48 7.31 3.20
N LEU A 204 15.43 7.93 2.66
CA LEU A 204 15.10 7.83 1.25
C LEU A 204 16.24 8.38 0.38
N PRO A 205 16.43 7.84 -0.85
CA PRO A 205 17.49 8.29 -1.74
C PRO A 205 17.48 9.81 -1.96
N LYS A 206 18.64 10.43 -2.21
CA LYS A 206 18.68 11.88 -2.47
C LYS A 206 18.09 12.25 -3.84
N GLU A 207 18.23 11.35 -4.81
CA GLU A 207 17.76 11.54 -6.18
C GLU A 207 16.50 10.72 -6.46
N GLU A 208 15.50 11.35 -7.08
CA GLU A 208 14.23 10.73 -7.47
C GLU A 208 14.45 9.48 -8.35
N SER A 209 15.42 9.53 -9.26
CA SER A 209 15.76 8.41 -10.14
C SER A 209 16.19 7.16 -9.37
N GLN A 210 16.91 7.33 -8.26
CA GLN A 210 17.34 6.24 -7.40
C GLN A 210 16.18 5.68 -6.59
N PHE A 211 15.30 6.53 -6.09
CA PHE A 211 14.04 6.09 -5.47
C PHE A 211 13.23 5.20 -6.40
N PHE A 212 13.04 5.61 -7.66
CA PHE A 212 12.32 4.78 -8.62
C PHE A 212 13.05 3.48 -8.99
N GLN A 213 14.38 3.42 -8.91
CA GLN A 213 15.11 2.15 -9.07
C GLN A 213 14.77 1.17 -7.95
N PHE A 214 14.75 1.64 -6.68
CA PHE A 214 14.34 0.80 -5.55
C PHE A 214 12.87 0.42 -5.65
N HIS A 215 11.99 1.40 -5.92
CA HIS A 215 10.57 1.18 -6.09
C HIS A 215 10.28 0.09 -7.11
N ARG A 216 10.84 0.16 -8.32
CA ARG A 216 10.62 -0.87 -9.36
C ARG A 216 11.17 -2.23 -8.99
N ALA A 217 12.27 -2.28 -8.24
CA ALA A 217 12.87 -3.53 -7.83
C ALA A 217 12.03 -4.26 -6.75
N LEU A 218 11.36 -3.50 -5.88
CA LEU A 218 10.55 -4.00 -4.77
C LEU A 218 9.07 -4.16 -5.14
N PHE A 219 8.53 -3.29 -5.99
CA PHE A 219 7.12 -3.22 -6.37
C PHE A 219 6.99 -3.24 -7.90
N PRO A 220 7.24 -4.40 -8.54
CA PRO A 220 7.40 -4.47 -10.00
C PRO A 220 6.14 -4.12 -10.78
N ARG A 221 4.94 -4.29 -10.20
CA ARG A 221 3.66 -3.89 -10.81
C ARG A 221 2.85 -3.05 -9.85
N CYS A 222 2.59 -1.81 -10.24
CA CYS A 222 1.84 -0.83 -9.46
C CYS A 222 0.85 -0.08 -10.34
N TYR A 223 -0.37 0.14 -9.83
CA TYR A 223 -1.38 0.99 -10.44
C TYR A 223 -1.86 2.03 -9.43
N ASP A 224 -1.60 3.30 -9.73
CA ASP A 224 -2.15 4.42 -8.97
C ASP A 224 -3.43 4.91 -9.65
N ILE A 225 -4.56 4.84 -8.94
CA ILE A 225 -5.88 5.26 -9.42
C ILE A 225 -5.86 6.72 -9.87
N LYS A 226 -5.19 7.61 -9.15
CA LYS A 226 -5.12 9.05 -9.48
C LYS A 226 -4.46 9.27 -10.83
N LEU A 227 -3.45 8.46 -11.16
CA LEU A 227 -2.78 8.49 -12.46
C LEU A 227 -3.65 7.85 -13.55
N MET A 228 -4.32 6.74 -13.25
CA MET A 228 -5.24 6.09 -14.19
C MET A 228 -6.35 7.05 -14.65
N LEU A 229 -6.89 7.87 -13.74
CA LEU A 229 -7.88 8.89 -14.08
C LEU A 229 -7.37 9.96 -15.05
N ARG A 230 -6.04 10.12 -15.20
CA ARG A 230 -5.43 11.05 -16.18
C ARG A 230 -5.19 10.40 -17.54
N MET A 231 -5.43 9.10 -17.71
CA MET A 231 -5.17 8.38 -18.96
C MET A 231 -6.29 8.59 -20.00
N PRO A 232 -6.01 8.50 -21.32
CA PRO A 232 -6.99 8.79 -22.38
C PRO A 232 -8.34 8.04 -22.30
N GLY A 233 -8.45 6.93 -21.57
CA GLY A 233 -9.71 6.22 -21.32
C GLY A 233 -10.56 6.78 -20.18
N ALA A 234 -9.97 7.47 -19.20
CA ALA A 234 -10.65 8.05 -18.04
C ALA A 234 -10.51 9.58 -17.93
N PHE A 235 -9.68 10.20 -18.77
CA PHE A 235 -9.34 11.63 -18.71
C PHE A 235 -10.56 12.57 -18.84
N ASN A 236 -11.55 12.18 -19.64
CA ASN A 236 -12.78 12.95 -19.86
C ASN A 236 -13.93 12.54 -18.93
N THR A 237 -13.66 11.70 -17.93
CA THR A 237 -14.67 11.35 -16.94
C THR A 237 -14.91 12.53 -16.00
N LYS A 238 -16.06 12.53 -15.31
CA LYS A 238 -16.32 13.50 -14.25
C LYS A 238 -15.55 13.19 -12.95
N LEU A 239 -14.80 12.08 -12.92
CA LEU A 239 -14.11 11.56 -11.74
C LEU A 239 -12.96 12.49 -11.32
N LYS A 240 -13.17 13.17 -10.20
CA LYS A 240 -12.21 14.11 -9.62
C LYS A 240 -12.38 14.19 -8.11
N GLY A 241 -11.33 14.63 -7.44
CA GLY A 241 -11.25 14.69 -5.97
C GLY A 241 -10.25 13.70 -5.40
N GLY A 242 -10.29 13.51 -4.08
CA GLY A 242 -9.61 12.46 -3.34
C GLY A 242 -10.32 11.11 -3.48
N LEU A 243 -9.82 10.10 -2.76
CA LEU A 243 -10.28 8.72 -2.86
C LEU A 243 -11.78 8.59 -2.55
N GLN A 244 -12.26 9.23 -1.47
CA GLN A 244 -13.66 9.18 -1.09
C GLN A 244 -14.57 9.79 -2.18
N GLU A 245 -14.24 10.97 -2.71
CA GLU A 245 -15.10 11.59 -3.71
C GLU A 245 -15.15 10.76 -5.01
N VAL A 246 -14.03 10.14 -5.40
CA VAL A 246 -14.00 9.25 -6.56
C VAL A 246 -14.83 7.99 -6.32
N ALA A 247 -14.73 7.39 -5.13
CA ALA A 247 -15.53 6.23 -4.75
C ALA A 247 -17.04 6.53 -4.75
N ASP A 248 -17.45 7.68 -4.19
CA ASP A 248 -18.84 8.12 -4.16
C ASP A 248 -19.40 8.32 -5.57
N GLN A 249 -18.61 8.92 -6.48
CA GLN A 249 -19.00 9.11 -7.89
C GLN A 249 -19.17 7.79 -8.66
N LEU A 250 -18.58 6.70 -8.15
CA LEU A 250 -18.66 5.36 -8.71
C LEU A 250 -19.63 4.43 -7.97
N ASP A 251 -20.34 4.97 -6.98
CA ASP A 251 -21.26 4.23 -6.10
C ASP A 251 -20.55 3.05 -5.39
N VAL A 252 -19.30 3.28 -4.96
CA VAL A 252 -18.49 2.30 -4.22
C VAL A 252 -18.66 2.52 -2.73
N LYS A 253 -19.25 1.53 -2.05
CA LYS A 253 -19.48 1.58 -0.60
C LYS A 253 -18.20 1.34 0.22
N ARG A 254 -17.89 2.29 1.11
CA ARG A 254 -16.85 2.15 2.15
C ARG A 254 -17.24 1.11 3.22
N HIS A 255 -16.23 0.40 3.72
CA HIS A 255 -16.32 -0.49 4.87
C HIS A 255 -15.23 -0.11 5.86
N GLY A 256 -15.59 0.15 7.12
CA GLY A 256 -14.69 0.71 8.12
C GLY A 256 -14.74 2.24 8.20
N MET A 257 -13.93 2.82 9.09
CA MET A 257 -13.86 4.26 9.31
C MET A 257 -13.05 4.96 8.21
N ARG A 258 -13.46 6.16 7.80
CA ARG A 258 -12.67 6.98 6.86
C ARG A 258 -11.44 7.53 7.57
N HIS A 259 -10.33 7.71 6.87
CA HIS A 259 -9.04 8.16 7.44
C HIS A 259 -8.46 7.13 8.43
N GLN A 260 -8.58 5.87 8.03
CA GLN A 260 -7.92 4.74 8.66
C GLN A 260 -7.46 3.80 7.57
N ALA A 261 -6.17 3.46 7.60
CA ALA A 261 -5.49 2.91 6.44
C ALA A 261 -6.11 1.59 5.94
N GLY A 262 -6.63 0.72 6.82
CA GLY A 262 -7.25 -0.54 6.40
C GLY A 262 -8.54 -0.34 5.60
N SER A 263 -9.39 0.58 6.05
CA SER A 263 -10.64 0.96 5.38
C SER A 263 -10.36 1.67 4.05
N ASP A 264 -9.37 2.56 4.03
CA ASP A 264 -8.95 3.27 2.82
C ASP A 264 -8.29 2.33 1.80
N ALA A 265 -7.45 1.38 2.22
CA ALA A 265 -6.89 0.35 1.35
C ALA A 265 -7.98 -0.51 0.69
N LEU A 266 -9.01 -0.93 1.44
CA LEU A 266 -10.13 -1.66 0.86
C LEU A 266 -10.95 -0.81 -0.12
N LEU A 267 -11.16 0.48 0.19
CA LEU A 267 -11.84 1.39 -0.70
C LEU A 267 -11.04 1.58 -2.00
N THR A 268 -9.71 1.69 -1.92
CA THR A 268 -8.78 1.72 -3.05
C THR A 268 -8.97 0.49 -3.94
N ALA A 269 -8.93 -0.73 -3.36
CA ALA A 269 -9.15 -1.96 -4.13
C ALA A 269 -10.49 -1.95 -4.89
N LYS A 270 -11.59 -1.70 -4.19
CA LYS A 270 -12.93 -1.70 -4.79
C LYS A 270 -13.08 -0.64 -5.88
N THR A 271 -12.53 0.54 -5.64
CA THR A 271 -12.55 1.67 -6.60
C THR A 271 -11.74 1.35 -7.84
N PHE A 272 -10.55 0.77 -7.69
CA PHE A 272 -9.72 0.34 -8.81
C PHE A 272 -10.47 -0.63 -9.73
N PHE A 273 -11.05 -1.70 -9.18
CA PHE A 273 -11.75 -2.71 -9.98
C PHE A 273 -12.99 -2.13 -10.67
N LYS A 274 -13.71 -1.20 -10.01
CA LYS A 274 -14.82 -0.47 -10.62
C LYS A 274 -14.37 0.39 -11.80
N ILE A 275 -13.26 1.12 -11.65
CA ILE A 275 -12.66 1.94 -12.73
C ILE A 275 -12.20 1.04 -13.88
N LYS A 276 -11.47 -0.03 -13.57
CA LYS A 276 -10.99 -1.01 -14.55
C LYS A 276 -12.15 -1.56 -15.38
N GLN A 277 -13.24 -1.97 -14.73
CA GLN A 277 -14.42 -2.51 -15.39
C GLN A 277 -15.13 -1.47 -16.27
N GLN A 278 -15.30 -0.23 -15.78
CA GLN A 278 -16.11 0.77 -16.48
C GLN A 278 -15.39 1.50 -17.61
N PHE A 279 -14.07 1.74 -17.48
CA PHE A 279 -13.34 2.62 -18.40
C PHE A 279 -12.23 1.92 -19.18
N PHE A 280 -11.82 0.72 -18.74
CA PHE A 280 -10.65 0.06 -19.29
C PHE A 280 -10.86 -1.42 -19.64
N SER A 281 -12.09 -1.93 -19.62
CA SER A 281 -12.41 -3.33 -19.92
C SER A 281 -11.86 -3.78 -21.28
N ASP A 282 -12.05 -2.96 -22.32
CA ASP A 282 -11.69 -3.29 -23.71
C ASP A 282 -10.22 -3.02 -24.07
N ASN A 283 -9.48 -2.34 -23.19
CA ASN A 283 -8.11 -1.88 -23.48
C ASN A 283 -7.12 -2.10 -22.33
N TRP A 284 -7.49 -2.90 -21.32
CA TRP A 284 -6.69 -3.11 -20.12
C TRP A 284 -5.26 -3.52 -20.46
N ASP A 285 -5.03 -4.36 -21.47
CA ASP A 285 -3.68 -4.79 -21.86
C ASP A 285 -2.80 -3.62 -22.34
N LYS A 286 -3.39 -2.63 -23.02
CA LYS A 286 -2.65 -1.44 -23.47
C LYS A 286 -2.40 -0.48 -22.31
N VAL A 287 -3.40 -0.33 -21.44
CA VAL A 287 -3.33 0.54 -20.27
C VAL A 287 -2.33 0.00 -19.25
N SER A 288 -2.37 -1.31 -19.00
CA SER A 288 -1.46 -2.00 -18.09
C SER A 288 -0.01 -1.81 -18.51
N ILE A 289 0.30 -2.05 -19.80
CA ILE A 289 1.63 -1.82 -20.36
C ILE A 289 2.01 -0.34 -20.28
N ALA A 290 1.12 0.58 -20.66
CA ALA A 290 1.41 2.01 -20.64
C ALA A 290 1.65 2.54 -19.21
N THR A 291 0.88 2.09 -18.22
CA THR A 291 1.08 2.46 -16.82
C THR A 291 2.39 1.89 -16.31
N LEU A 292 2.70 0.63 -16.57
CA LEU A 292 3.98 0.02 -16.19
C LEU A 292 5.16 0.73 -16.85
N LEU A 293 5.08 1.06 -18.13
CA LEU A 293 6.10 1.85 -18.83
C LEU A 293 6.22 3.27 -18.27
N SER A 294 5.12 3.91 -17.85
CA SER A 294 5.17 5.23 -17.20
C SER A 294 5.87 5.20 -15.83
N VAL A 295 5.74 4.09 -15.08
CA VAL A 295 6.53 3.81 -13.86
C VAL A 295 8.00 3.62 -14.22
N MET A 296 8.28 2.96 -15.35
CA MET A 296 9.63 2.72 -15.86
C MET A 296 10.32 3.96 -16.46
N GLU A 297 9.57 4.94 -16.94
CA GLU A 297 10.09 6.13 -17.63
C GLU A 297 10.19 7.39 -16.74
N ALA A 298 9.82 7.30 -15.46
CA ALA A 298 10.08 8.32 -14.42
C ALA A 298 9.60 9.74 -14.79
N LYS A 299 8.39 9.88 -15.34
CA LYS A 299 7.91 11.20 -15.79
C LYS A 299 6.62 11.75 -15.22
N ASN A 300 5.87 11.10 -14.32
CA ASN A 300 4.63 11.73 -13.78
C ASN A 300 3.98 10.96 -12.61
N GLN A 301 4.68 10.61 -11.53
CA GLN A 301 4.10 9.65 -10.56
C GLN A 301 3.99 10.05 -9.10
N LEU A 302 4.50 11.21 -8.67
CA LEU A 302 4.49 11.52 -7.23
C LEU A 302 3.35 12.42 -6.75
N ILE A 303 2.57 13.09 -7.62
CA ILE A 303 1.40 13.92 -7.24
C ILE A 303 0.31 13.97 -8.35
#